data_AF-A0A0G1NLX4-F1
#
_entry.id   AF-A0A0G1NLX4-F1
#
_cell.length_a   1.000
_cell.length_b   1.000
_cell.length_c   1.000
_cell.angle_alpha   90.00
_cell.angle_beta   90.00
_cell.angle_gamma   90.00
#
_symmetry.space_group_name_H-M   'P 1'
#
loop_
_entity.id
_entity.type
_entity.pdbx_description
1 polymer ?
#
loop_
_entity_poly.entity_id
_entity_poly.type
_entity_poly.pdbx_seq_one_letter_code
_entity_poly.pdbx_strand_id
1 'polypeptide(L)'
;MDQELVVLLRNYQPANDLTRSIEVEQCDDWRQLIVWWRGLHDHSTFHQRVKARITQLVANINDFECLLRMWNGAYAQSFPRYLIEGQMEQVLASITCLDTLMEWRKKTCRDSIPRYVLENQMARQLPILLPDISDWDKLVVMWKMTSKDSAASRLIEKRMENICRDVTSWNRLRQMIKAVHRDTAPSELIEARMLVILPGLLMNAGWDDLVGMRQDVWPSTRPGDLIENRLKELINSIDASNCPEWFMKLIRRPETCPVRETLDQKVRQIKAGVRV
;
A
#
# COMPACT_ATOMS: atom_id res chain seq x y z
N MET A 1 11.51 -13.46 -20.60
CA MET A 1 11.43 -13.51 -22.08
C MET A 1 11.12 -14.95 -22.43
N ASP A 2 10.01 -15.19 -23.15
CA ASP A 2 9.53 -16.53 -23.51
C ASP A 2 10.57 -17.25 -24.41
N GLN A 3 10.92 -18.50 -24.10
CA GLN A 3 11.98 -19.25 -24.80
C GLN A 3 11.64 -19.49 -26.27
N GLU A 4 10.37 -19.67 -26.60
CA GLU A 4 9.90 -19.85 -27.98
C GLU A 4 10.11 -18.58 -28.82
N LEU A 5 9.90 -17.42 -28.21
CA LEU A 5 10.05 -16.12 -28.87
C LEU A 5 11.52 -15.85 -29.21
N VAL A 6 12.45 -16.33 -28.39
CA VAL A 6 13.89 -16.28 -28.66
C VAL A 6 14.27 -17.17 -29.86
N VAL A 7 13.64 -18.33 -30.01
CA VAL A 7 13.88 -19.24 -31.14
C VAL A 7 13.40 -18.62 -32.46
N LEU A 8 12.20 -18.03 -32.48
CA LEU A 8 11.65 -17.36 -33.66
C LEU A 8 12.53 -16.18 -34.12
N LEU A 9 13.07 -15.42 -33.17
CA LEU A 9 13.99 -14.30 -33.46
C LEU A 9 15.31 -14.76 -34.10
N ARG A 10 15.84 -15.92 -33.72
CA ARG A 10 17.10 -16.45 -34.27
C ARG A 10 16.98 -16.93 -35.71
N ASN A 11 15.78 -17.34 -36.12
CA ASN A 11 15.56 -17.97 -37.43
C ASN A 11 15.01 -17.01 -38.50
N TYR A 12 14.92 -15.70 -38.21
CA TYR A 12 14.40 -14.73 -39.17
C TYR A 12 15.39 -14.48 -40.33
N GLN A 13 14.97 -14.80 -41.56
CA GLN A 13 15.68 -14.43 -42.81
C GLN A 13 14.84 -13.41 -43.60
N PRO A 14 15.44 -12.38 -44.22
CA PRO A 14 14.72 -11.48 -45.13
C PRO A 14 14.44 -12.19 -46.46
N ALA A 15 13.18 -12.32 -46.87
CA ALA A 15 12.76 -12.96 -48.11
C ALA A 15 11.64 -12.15 -48.82
N ASN A 16 11.51 -12.34 -50.15
CA ASN A 16 10.72 -11.57 -51.11
C ASN A 16 9.30 -11.14 -50.66
N ASP A 17 8.94 -9.88 -50.97
CA ASP A 17 7.78 -9.16 -50.44
C ASP A 17 6.38 -9.70 -50.83
N LEU A 18 6.24 -10.44 -51.93
CA LEU A 18 4.91 -10.84 -52.44
C LEU A 18 4.29 -12.05 -51.71
N THR A 19 5.07 -13.09 -51.44
CA THR A 19 4.59 -14.33 -50.77
C THR A 19 4.26 -14.08 -49.31
N ARG A 20 5.06 -13.25 -48.65
CA ARG A 20 4.86 -12.78 -47.28
C ARG A 20 3.57 -11.97 -47.07
N SER A 21 3.04 -11.40 -48.14
CA SER A 21 1.86 -10.54 -48.09
C SER A 21 0.57 -11.29 -47.75
N ILE A 22 0.42 -12.53 -48.25
CA ILE A 22 -0.72 -13.42 -47.95
C ILE A 22 -0.55 -14.03 -46.57
N GLU A 23 0.69 -14.38 -46.21
CA GLU A 23 1.02 -14.96 -44.89
C GLU A 23 0.69 -14.01 -43.74
N VAL A 24 0.88 -12.69 -43.89
CA VAL A 24 0.53 -11.71 -42.85
C VAL A 24 -0.97 -11.61 -42.63
N GLU A 25 -1.77 -11.61 -43.68
CA GLU A 25 -3.22 -11.45 -43.57
C GLU A 25 -3.90 -12.63 -42.88
N GLN A 26 -3.28 -13.82 -42.95
CA GLN A 26 -3.75 -15.06 -42.33
C GLN A 26 -3.03 -15.39 -41.01
N CYS A 27 -2.07 -14.57 -40.58
CA CYS A 27 -1.30 -14.85 -39.36
C CYS A 27 -2.11 -14.49 -38.12
N ASP A 28 -2.44 -15.51 -37.32
CA ASP A 28 -3.06 -15.40 -35.99
C ASP A 28 -2.04 -15.54 -34.85
N ASP A 29 -0.80 -15.91 -35.16
CA ASP A 29 0.26 -15.98 -34.15
C ASP A 29 0.84 -14.58 -33.89
N TRP A 30 0.40 -13.97 -32.79
CA TRP A 30 0.90 -12.67 -32.35
C TRP A 30 2.42 -12.66 -32.15
N ARG A 31 3.04 -13.79 -31.79
CA ARG A 31 4.51 -13.85 -31.60
C ARG A 31 5.22 -13.64 -32.93
N GLN A 32 4.75 -14.32 -33.96
CA GLN A 32 5.26 -14.18 -35.31
C GLN A 32 5.09 -12.75 -35.84
N LEU A 33 3.92 -12.13 -35.60
CA LEU A 33 3.66 -10.74 -35.97
C LEU A 33 4.61 -9.76 -35.26
N ILE A 34 4.90 -9.96 -33.97
CA ILE A 34 5.86 -9.13 -33.22
C ILE A 34 7.30 -9.33 -33.75
N VAL A 35 7.68 -10.56 -34.11
CA VAL A 35 8.98 -10.84 -34.72
C VAL A 35 9.13 -10.12 -36.06
N TRP A 36 8.09 -10.20 -36.92
CA TRP A 36 8.07 -9.45 -38.18
C TRP A 36 8.12 -7.95 -37.95
N TRP A 37 7.37 -7.41 -37.00
CA TRP A 37 7.44 -5.98 -36.65
C TRP A 37 8.87 -5.53 -36.29
N ARG A 38 9.63 -6.37 -35.58
CA ARG A 38 11.00 -6.06 -35.15
C ARG A 38 12.02 -6.11 -36.29
N GLY A 39 11.82 -6.96 -37.29
CA GLY A 39 12.77 -7.22 -38.36
C GLY A 39 12.67 -6.30 -39.58
N LEU A 40 11.87 -5.23 -39.50
CA LEU A 40 11.56 -4.38 -40.65
C LEU A 40 12.05 -2.95 -40.45
N HIS A 41 12.69 -2.39 -41.48
CA HIS A 41 12.91 -0.95 -41.57
C HIS A 41 11.57 -0.24 -41.87
N ASP A 42 11.34 0.87 -41.18
CA ASP A 42 10.13 1.68 -41.32
C ASP A 42 9.92 2.07 -42.79
N HIS A 43 8.66 2.01 -43.24
CA HIS A 43 8.11 2.47 -44.55
C HIS A 43 7.88 1.44 -45.68
N SER A 44 8.04 0.13 -45.47
CA SER A 44 7.60 -0.86 -46.49
C SER A 44 6.09 -1.12 -46.46
N THR A 45 5.51 -1.50 -47.60
CA THR A 45 4.11 -1.98 -47.70
C THR A 45 3.86 -3.17 -46.79
N PHE A 46 4.85 -4.05 -46.64
CA PHE A 46 4.82 -5.18 -45.71
C PHE A 46 4.70 -4.72 -44.25
N HIS A 47 5.47 -3.70 -43.83
CA HIS A 47 5.39 -3.14 -42.48
C HIS A 47 4.00 -2.57 -42.16
N GLN A 48 3.35 -1.90 -43.13
CA GLN A 48 1.96 -1.42 -42.96
C GLN A 48 0.95 -2.56 -42.83
N ARG A 49 1.11 -3.67 -43.57
CA ARG A 49 0.24 -4.85 -43.43
C ARG A 49 0.41 -5.53 -42.08
N VAL A 50 1.65 -5.69 -41.61
CA VAL A 50 1.93 -6.22 -40.26
C VAL A 50 1.29 -5.33 -39.20
N LYS A 51 1.43 -4.00 -39.32
CA LYS A 51 0.76 -3.03 -38.45
C LYS A 51 -0.75 -3.23 -38.40
N ALA A 52 -1.39 -3.33 -39.57
CA ALA A 52 -2.83 -3.51 -39.69
C ALA A 52 -3.29 -4.83 -39.06
N ARG A 53 -2.56 -5.93 -39.31
CA ARG A 53 -2.89 -7.23 -38.72
C ARG A 53 -2.74 -7.24 -37.20
N ILE A 54 -1.65 -6.69 -36.66
CA ILE A 54 -1.47 -6.54 -35.20
C ILE A 54 -2.63 -5.74 -34.61
N THR A 55 -3.03 -4.64 -35.27
CA THR A 55 -4.17 -3.81 -34.86
C THR A 55 -5.45 -4.61 -34.77
N GLN A 56 -5.79 -5.35 -35.83
CA GLN A 56 -6.98 -6.19 -35.88
C GLN A 56 -6.95 -7.29 -34.83
N LEU A 57 -5.81 -7.95 -34.65
CA LEU A 57 -5.68 -9.07 -33.71
C LEU A 57 -5.85 -8.58 -32.27
N VAL A 58 -5.13 -7.53 -31.87
CA VAL A 58 -5.22 -6.99 -30.50
C VAL A 58 -6.62 -6.48 -30.19
N ALA A 59 -7.29 -5.80 -31.12
CA ALA A 59 -8.64 -5.26 -30.91
C ALA A 59 -9.68 -6.34 -30.57
N ASN A 60 -9.45 -7.59 -30.99
CA ASN A 60 -10.36 -8.72 -30.73
C ASN A 60 -10.02 -9.50 -29.45
N ILE A 61 -8.94 -9.17 -28.75
CA ILE A 61 -8.56 -9.86 -27.51
C ILE A 61 -9.29 -9.23 -26.33
N ASN A 62 -10.12 -10.06 -25.69
CA ASN A 62 -10.83 -9.72 -24.46
C ASN A 62 -10.22 -10.38 -23.20
N ASP A 63 -9.15 -11.15 -23.38
CA ASP A 63 -8.44 -11.81 -22.28
C ASP A 63 -7.24 -10.98 -21.82
N PHE A 64 -7.32 -10.46 -20.59
CA PHE A 64 -6.24 -9.68 -19.98
C PHE A 64 -4.94 -10.49 -19.81
N GLU A 65 -5.02 -11.79 -19.56
CA GLU A 65 -3.82 -12.62 -19.42
C GLU A 65 -3.09 -12.77 -20.76
N CYS A 66 -3.86 -12.99 -21.83
CA CYS A 66 -3.34 -13.01 -23.19
C CYS A 66 -2.66 -11.68 -23.53
N LEU A 67 -3.33 -10.54 -23.26
CA LEU A 67 -2.74 -9.21 -23.44
C LEU A 67 -1.46 -9.03 -22.62
N LEU A 68 -1.41 -9.53 -21.39
CA LEU A 68 -0.22 -9.44 -20.53
C LEU A 68 0.97 -10.24 -21.09
N ARG A 69 0.72 -11.44 -21.64
CA ARG A 69 1.74 -12.24 -22.32
C ARG A 69 2.26 -11.52 -23.57
N MET A 70 1.34 -10.98 -24.38
CA MET A 70 1.67 -10.18 -25.57
C MET A 70 2.50 -8.95 -25.21
N TRP A 71 2.07 -8.21 -24.17
CA TRP A 71 2.77 -7.04 -23.66
C TRP A 71 4.19 -7.41 -23.28
N ASN A 72 4.40 -8.48 -22.51
CA ASN A 72 5.73 -8.96 -22.12
C ASN A 72 6.62 -9.38 -23.30
N GLY A 73 6.04 -9.82 -24.42
CA GLY A 73 6.77 -10.18 -25.64
C GLY A 73 7.07 -9.00 -26.57
N ALA A 74 6.29 -7.92 -26.51
CA ALA A 74 6.49 -6.73 -27.33
C ALA A 74 7.70 -5.91 -26.87
N TYR A 75 8.35 -5.20 -27.80
CA TYR A 75 9.47 -4.33 -27.46
C TYR A 75 9.00 -3.07 -26.72
N ALA A 76 9.80 -2.56 -25.78
CA ALA A 76 9.49 -1.33 -25.05
C ALA A 76 9.35 -0.14 -26.02
N GLN A 77 8.40 0.76 -25.76
CA GLN A 77 8.18 1.96 -26.59
C GLN A 77 7.86 1.66 -28.07
N SER A 78 7.30 0.49 -28.38
CA SER A 78 6.91 0.12 -29.75
C SER A 78 5.40 0.29 -30.00
N PHE A 79 5.00 0.42 -31.27
CA PHE A 79 3.58 0.49 -31.65
C PHE A 79 2.75 -0.67 -31.09
N PRO A 80 3.17 -1.97 -31.21
CA PRO A 80 2.42 -3.06 -30.60
C PRO A 80 2.25 -2.90 -29.10
N ARG A 81 3.26 -2.37 -28.39
CA ARG A 81 3.21 -2.16 -26.95
C ARG A 81 2.10 -1.18 -26.56
N TYR A 82 2.07 -0.01 -27.20
CA TYR A 82 1.05 1.02 -26.92
C TYR A 82 -0.36 0.54 -27.28
N LEU A 83 -0.50 -0.20 -28.38
CA LEU A 83 -1.77 -0.78 -28.80
C LEU A 83 -2.29 -1.81 -27.77
N ILE A 84 -1.42 -2.69 -27.28
CA ILE A 84 -1.77 -3.67 -26.23
C ILE A 84 -2.17 -2.96 -24.94
N GLU A 85 -1.47 -1.91 -24.54
CA GLU A 85 -1.79 -1.11 -23.35
C GLU A 85 -3.19 -0.46 -23.46
N GLY A 86 -3.52 0.11 -24.63
CA GLY A 86 -4.86 0.65 -24.87
C GLY A 86 -5.96 -0.43 -24.84
N GLN A 87 -5.69 -1.62 -25.35
CA GLN A 87 -6.66 -2.72 -25.28
C GLN A 87 -6.82 -3.24 -23.84
N MET A 88 -5.74 -3.31 -23.06
CA MET A 88 -5.82 -3.65 -21.64
C MET A 88 -6.74 -2.69 -20.88
N GLU A 89 -6.66 -1.39 -21.16
CA GLU A 89 -7.56 -0.39 -20.58
C GLU A 89 -9.03 -0.68 -20.92
N GLN A 90 -9.32 -1.03 -22.18
CA GLN A 90 -10.69 -1.35 -22.62
C GLN A 90 -11.22 -2.62 -21.95
N VAL A 91 -10.44 -3.70 -21.92
CA VAL A 91 -10.82 -4.97 -21.27
C VAL A 91 -11.11 -4.73 -19.79
N LEU A 92 -10.20 -4.03 -19.11
CA LEU A 92 -10.34 -3.76 -17.68
C LEU A 92 -11.49 -2.80 -17.36
N ALA A 93 -11.88 -1.91 -18.28
CA ALA A 93 -12.99 -0.97 -18.06
C ALA A 93 -14.31 -1.68 -17.70
N SER A 94 -14.51 -2.90 -18.21
CA SER A 94 -15.70 -3.73 -17.93
C SER A 94 -15.65 -4.44 -16.57
N ILE A 95 -14.47 -4.56 -15.95
CA ILE A 95 -14.29 -5.25 -14.68
C ILE A 95 -14.60 -4.29 -13.53
N THR A 96 -15.69 -4.58 -12.81
CA THR A 96 -16.13 -3.83 -11.62
C THR A 96 -15.72 -4.51 -10.31
N CYS A 97 -15.39 -5.79 -10.34
CA CYS A 97 -14.98 -6.54 -9.17
C CYS A 97 -13.57 -6.13 -8.71
N LEU A 98 -13.47 -5.48 -7.56
CA LEU A 98 -12.20 -5.02 -7.01
C LEU A 98 -11.25 -6.18 -6.68
N ASP A 99 -11.76 -7.29 -6.14
CA ASP A 99 -10.93 -8.44 -5.77
C ASP A 99 -10.22 -9.03 -7.00
N THR A 100 -10.92 -9.11 -8.14
CA THR A 100 -10.35 -9.53 -9.42
C THR A 100 -9.24 -8.58 -9.87
N LEU A 101 -9.45 -7.27 -9.79
CA LEU A 101 -8.41 -6.28 -10.14
C LEU A 101 -7.18 -6.39 -9.23
N MET A 102 -7.40 -6.61 -7.94
CA MET A 102 -6.33 -6.78 -6.96
C MET A 102 -5.53 -8.06 -7.19
N GLU A 103 -6.19 -9.15 -7.58
CA GLU A 103 -5.51 -10.40 -7.93
C GLU A 103 -4.62 -10.23 -9.16
N TRP A 104 -5.14 -9.61 -10.22
CA TRP A 104 -4.34 -9.30 -11.41
C TRP A 104 -3.16 -8.40 -11.08
N ARG A 105 -3.36 -7.40 -10.22
CA ARG A 105 -2.29 -6.49 -9.81
C ARG A 105 -1.12 -7.25 -9.17
N LYS A 106 -1.39 -8.27 -8.34
CA LYS A 106 -0.34 -9.12 -7.72
C LYS A 106 0.53 -9.83 -8.76
N LYS A 107 -0.06 -10.18 -9.91
CA LYS A 107 0.60 -10.89 -11.02
C LYS A 107 1.43 -9.96 -11.92
N THR A 108 1.31 -8.64 -11.78
CA THR A 108 2.03 -7.66 -12.61
C THR A 108 3.32 -7.15 -11.94
N CYS A 109 4.35 -6.94 -12.75
CA CYS A 109 5.62 -6.35 -12.31
C CYS A 109 5.39 -4.98 -11.66
N ARG A 110 6.20 -4.68 -10.62
CA ARG A 110 6.26 -3.32 -10.06
C ARG A 110 6.65 -2.33 -11.16
N ASP A 111 6.05 -1.15 -11.12
CA ASP A 111 6.33 -0.04 -12.04
C ASP A 111 6.06 -0.34 -13.54
N SER A 112 5.14 -1.27 -13.82
CA SER A 112 4.74 -1.62 -15.18
C SER A 112 3.45 -0.89 -15.61
N ILE A 113 3.30 -0.62 -16.92
CA ILE A 113 2.06 -0.04 -17.46
C ILE A 113 0.81 -0.89 -17.14
N PRO A 114 0.83 -2.23 -17.26
CA PRO A 114 -0.31 -3.07 -16.84
C PRO A 114 -0.70 -2.84 -15.38
N ARG A 115 0.27 -2.65 -14.48
CA ARG A 115 0.01 -2.34 -13.08
C ARG A 115 -0.65 -0.96 -12.91
N TYR A 116 -0.18 0.03 -13.66
CA TYR A 116 -0.77 1.38 -13.69
C TYR A 116 -2.22 1.35 -14.20
N VAL A 117 -2.48 0.63 -15.30
CA VAL A 117 -3.83 0.47 -15.85
C VAL A 117 -4.78 -0.19 -14.84
N LEU A 118 -4.32 -1.26 -14.18
CA LEU A 118 -5.10 -1.92 -13.11
C LEU A 118 -5.41 -0.96 -11.96
N GLU A 119 -4.42 -0.19 -11.48
CA GLU A 119 -4.64 0.77 -10.40
C GLU A 119 -5.59 1.90 -10.78
N ASN A 120 -5.54 2.38 -12.03
CA ASN A 120 -6.50 3.36 -12.53
C ASN A 120 -7.92 2.80 -12.55
N GLN A 121 -8.10 1.55 -12.97
CA GLN A 121 -9.42 0.91 -12.92
C GLN A 121 -9.88 0.70 -11.47
N MET A 122 -8.99 0.28 -10.57
CA MET A 122 -9.30 0.21 -9.13
C MET A 122 -9.77 1.58 -8.61
N ALA A 123 -9.06 2.66 -8.96
CA ALA A 123 -9.42 4.03 -8.55
C ALA A 123 -10.79 4.48 -9.06
N ARG A 124 -11.27 3.96 -10.20
CA ARG A 124 -12.63 4.23 -10.70
C ARG A 124 -13.71 3.51 -9.90
N GLN A 125 -13.43 2.31 -9.39
CA GLN A 125 -14.39 1.51 -8.62
C GLN A 125 -14.44 1.93 -7.12
N LEU A 126 -13.31 2.40 -6.58
CA LEU A 126 -13.19 2.73 -5.16
C LEU A 126 -14.22 3.75 -4.64
N PRO A 127 -14.57 4.85 -5.35
CA PRO A 127 -15.57 5.80 -4.85
C PRO A 127 -16.96 5.19 -4.63
N ILE A 128 -17.30 4.12 -5.35
CA ILE A 128 -18.58 3.40 -5.21
C ILE A 128 -18.52 2.46 -4.01
N LEU A 129 -17.38 1.77 -3.80
CA LEU A 129 -17.23 0.73 -2.79
C LEU A 129 -16.85 1.25 -1.40
N LEU A 130 -16.00 2.28 -1.33
CA LEU A 130 -15.43 2.78 -0.08
C LEU A 130 -16.47 3.29 0.93
N PRO A 131 -17.57 3.97 0.54
CA PRO A 131 -18.57 4.45 1.50
C PRO A 131 -19.15 3.35 2.40
N ASP A 132 -19.29 2.13 1.88
CA ASP A 132 -19.88 1.00 2.60
C ASP A 132 -18.85 0.21 3.44
N ILE A 133 -17.56 0.48 3.26
CA ILE A 133 -16.49 -0.21 3.99
C ILE A 133 -16.21 0.57 5.28
N SER A 134 -16.59 -0.02 6.42
CA SER A 134 -16.26 0.49 7.77
C SER A 134 -15.13 -0.30 8.45
N ASP A 135 -14.78 -1.45 7.90
CA ASP A 135 -13.74 -2.34 8.44
C ASP A 135 -12.34 -1.76 8.17
N TRP A 136 -11.64 -1.43 9.25
CA TRP A 136 -10.28 -0.91 9.23
C TRP A 136 -9.27 -1.90 8.63
N ASP A 137 -9.34 -3.17 9.02
CA ASP A 137 -8.35 -4.17 8.60
C ASP A 137 -8.50 -4.44 7.10
N LYS A 138 -9.74 -4.47 6.60
CA LYS A 138 -10.04 -4.53 5.17
C LYS A 138 -9.43 -3.34 4.43
N LEU A 139 -9.60 -2.12 4.95
CA LEU A 139 -9.00 -0.93 4.34
C LEU A 139 -7.47 -0.98 4.35
N VAL A 140 -6.85 -1.46 5.43
CA VAL A 140 -5.39 -1.62 5.51
C VAL A 140 -4.88 -2.60 4.46
N VAL A 141 -5.57 -3.73 4.26
CA VAL A 141 -5.23 -4.68 3.20
C VAL A 141 -5.37 -4.03 1.83
N MET A 142 -6.45 -3.29 1.58
CA MET A 142 -6.65 -2.57 0.32
C MET A 142 -5.56 -1.53 0.07
N TRP A 143 -5.18 -0.76 1.09
CA TRP A 143 -4.14 0.26 1.01
C TRP A 143 -2.76 -0.36 0.69
N LYS A 144 -2.36 -1.43 1.39
CA LYS A 144 -1.11 -2.17 1.12
C LYS A 144 -1.07 -2.74 -0.31
N MET A 145 -2.23 -2.91 -0.91
CA MET A 145 -2.42 -3.41 -2.27
C MET A 145 -2.47 -2.31 -3.34
N THR A 146 -2.19 -1.05 -3.01
CA THR A 146 -2.06 0.07 -3.97
C THR A 146 -0.59 0.51 -4.10
N SER A 147 -0.26 1.33 -5.09
CA SER A 147 1.07 1.96 -5.12
C SER A 147 1.07 3.18 -4.21
N LYS A 148 2.24 3.49 -3.65
CA LYS A 148 2.43 4.69 -2.85
C LYS A 148 2.02 5.92 -3.67
N ASP A 149 1.25 6.81 -3.05
CA ASP A 149 0.77 8.08 -3.64
C ASP A 149 -0.14 7.93 -4.87
N SER A 150 -0.61 6.72 -5.18
CA SER A 150 -1.56 6.48 -6.27
C SER A 150 -2.93 7.12 -5.99
N ALA A 151 -3.72 7.38 -7.03
CA ALA A 151 -5.09 7.85 -6.87
C ALA A 151 -5.91 6.88 -6.00
N ALA A 152 -5.71 5.57 -6.18
CA ALA A 152 -6.34 4.53 -5.37
C ALA A 152 -5.91 4.60 -3.90
N SER A 153 -4.61 4.78 -3.60
CA SER A 153 -4.13 4.86 -2.20
C SER A 153 -4.74 6.07 -1.49
N ARG A 154 -4.77 7.24 -2.14
CA ARG A 154 -5.33 8.48 -1.58
C ARG A 154 -6.82 8.38 -1.28
N LEU A 155 -7.58 7.70 -2.14
CA LEU A 155 -9.02 7.45 -1.90
C LEU A 155 -9.22 6.56 -0.67
N ILE A 156 -8.42 5.51 -0.53
CA ILE A 156 -8.47 4.60 0.62
C ILE A 156 -8.05 5.35 1.90
N GLU A 157 -6.96 6.12 1.87
CA GLU A 157 -6.48 6.95 2.97
C GLU A 157 -7.54 7.96 3.42
N LYS A 158 -8.23 8.62 2.49
CA LYS A 158 -9.35 9.52 2.81
C LYS A 158 -10.50 8.80 3.50
N ARG A 159 -10.81 7.56 3.10
CA ARG A 159 -11.82 6.75 3.79
C ARG A 159 -11.36 6.34 5.19
N MET A 160 -10.09 5.94 5.33
CA MET A 160 -9.48 5.64 6.62
C MET A 160 -9.52 6.85 7.56
N GLU A 161 -9.24 8.05 7.05
CA GLU A 161 -9.31 9.30 7.82
C GLU A 161 -10.72 9.52 8.37
N ASN A 162 -11.75 9.35 7.53
CA ASN A 162 -13.13 9.49 7.95
C ASN A 162 -13.50 8.51 9.08
N ILE A 163 -13.09 7.25 8.99
CA ILE A 163 -13.32 6.26 10.05
C ILE A 163 -12.53 6.61 11.31
N CYS A 164 -11.27 7.02 11.16
CA CYS A 164 -10.40 7.38 12.27
C CYS A 164 -10.96 8.59 13.05
N ARG A 165 -11.57 9.56 12.35
CA ARG A 165 -12.17 10.77 12.93
C ARG A 165 -13.20 10.46 14.03
N ASP A 166 -13.93 9.37 13.90
CA ASP A 166 -15.02 9.02 14.83
C ASP A 166 -14.55 8.13 16.00
N VAL A 167 -13.28 7.71 16.02
CA VAL A 167 -12.77 6.80 17.06
C VAL A 167 -12.59 7.53 18.39
N THR A 168 -13.36 7.19 19.41
CA THR A 168 -13.26 7.82 20.75
C THR A 168 -12.62 6.94 21.81
N SER A 169 -12.44 5.64 21.55
CA SER A 169 -11.95 4.69 22.55
C SER A 169 -10.49 4.29 22.33
N TRP A 170 -9.72 4.18 23.43
CA TRP A 170 -8.34 3.71 23.39
C TRP A 170 -8.22 2.30 22.83
N ASN A 171 -9.11 1.39 23.23
CA ASN A 171 -9.09 0.00 22.77
C ASN A 171 -9.22 -0.10 21.24
N ARG A 172 -10.02 0.78 20.62
CA ARG A 172 -10.12 0.81 19.16
C ARG A 172 -8.85 1.34 18.51
N LEU A 173 -8.26 2.42 19.03
CA LEU A 173 -6.96 2.90 18.54
C LEU A 173 -5.87 1.84 18.68
N ARG A 174 -5.81 1.14 19.82
CA ARG A 174 -4.88 0.03 20.08
C ARG A 174 -4.97 -1.05 19.00
N GLN A 175 -6.18 -1.43 18.58
CA GLN A 175 -6.37 -2.38 17.49
C GLN A 175 -5.83 -1.82 16.16
N MET A 176 -6.15 -0.57 15.84
CA MET A 176 -5.72 0.09 14.61
C MET A 176 -4.18 0.22 14.52
N ILE A 177 -3.51 0.55 15.63
CA ILE A 177 -2.04 0.61 15.73
C ILE A 177 -1.42 -0.73 15.33
N LYS A 178 -1.95 -1.84 15.86
CA LYS A 178 -1.41 -3.19 15.61
C LYS A 178 -1.52 -3.61 14.15
N ALA A 179 -2.45 -3.02 13.39
CA ALA A 179 -2.66 -3.36 11.98
C ALA A 179 -1.69 -2.65 11.02
N VAL A 180 -1.02 -1.58 11.49
CA VAL A 180 -0.22 -0.70 10.62
C VAL A 180 1.23 -0.59 11.09
N HIS A 181 2.12 -0.30 10.15
CA HIS A 181 3.51 0.00 10.46
C HIS A 181 3.68 1.50 10.71
N ARG A 182 4.70 1.84 11.51
CA ARG A 182 5.15 3.22 11.71
C ARG A 182 5.56 3.86 10.37
N ASP A 183 5.51 5.18 10.31
CA ASP A 183 5.96 6.00 9.19
C ASP A 183 5.18 5.70 7.88
N THR A 184 3.90 5.38 8.05
CA THR A 184 2.93 5.20 6.98
C THR A 184 1.78 6.20 7.08
N ALA A 185 1.10 6.51 5.97
CA ALA A 185 -0.07 7.38 6.01
C ALA A 185 -1.15 6.90 7.01
N PRO A 186 -1.48 5.60 7.10
CA PRO A 186 -2.38 5.11 8.16
C PRO A 186 -1.88 5.35 9.59
N SER A 187 -0.57 5.25 9.87
CA SER A 187 -0.06 5.55 11.22
C SER A 187 -0.18 7.04 11.56
N GLU A 188 0.04 7.94 10.59
CA GLU A 188 -0.10 9.39 10.79
C GLU A 188 -1.56 9.77 11.12
N LEU A 189 -2.53 9.14 10.46
CA LEU A 189 -3.95 9.31 10.77
C LEU A 189 -4.31 8.87 12.19
N ILE A 190 -3.74 7.75 12.64
CA ILE A 190 -3.93 7.24 14.01
C ILE A 190 -3.30 8.19 15.02
N GLU A 191 -2.06 8.64 14.79
CA GLU A 191 -1.38 9.58 15.68
C GLU A 191 -2.14 10.91 15.80
N ALA A 192 -2.60 11.47 14.68
CA ALA A 192 -3.43 12.68 14.69
C ALA A 192 -4.69 12.49 15.54
N ARG A 193 -5.33 11.31 15.44
CA ARG A 193 -6.52 11.03 16.25
C ARG A 193 -6.20 10.84 17.73
N MET A 194 -5.10 10.17 18.07
CA MET A 194 -4.63 10.04 19.45
C MET A 194 -4.48 11.41 20.10
N LEU A 195 -3.86 12.37 19.42
CA LEU A 195 -3.63 13.72 19.95
C LEU A 195 -4.94 14.44 20.31
N VAL A 196 -6.04 14.13 19.62
CA VAL A 196 -7.35 14.69 19.92
C VAL A 196 -7.95 14.09 21.19
N ILE A 197 -7.84 12.78 21.39
CA ILE A 197 -8.57 12.09 22.47
C ILE A 197 -7.74 11.88 23.74
N LEU A 198 -6.41 11.81 23.63
CA LEU A 198 -5.51 11.54 24.75
C LEU A 198 -5.69 12.53 25.90
N PRO A 199 -5.77 13.86 25.70
CA PRO A 199 -5.95 14.79 26.82
C PRO A 199 -7.16 14.45 27.72
N GLY A 200 -8.27 13.99 27.13
CA GLY A 200 -9.45 13.55 27.87
C GLY A 200 -9.22 12.23 28.62
N LEU A 201 -8.56 11.26 27.97
CA LEU A 201 -8.29 9.95 28.56
C LEU A 201 -7.25 10.00 29.70
N LEU A 202 -6.23 10.86 29.56
CA LEU A 202 -5.12 10.97 30.51
C LEU A 202 -5.51 11.59 31.86
N MET A 203 -6.57 12.40 31.91
CA MET A 203 -6.99 13.08 33.15
C MET A 203 -7.31 12.09 34.28
N ASN A 204 -7.96 10.98 33.95
CA ASN A 204 -8.44 9.99 34.92
C ASN A 204 -7.70 8.65 34.85
N ALA A 205 -6.68 8.52 33.99
CA ALA A 205 -5.95 7.26 33.82
C ALA A 205 -5.04 6.96 35.01
N GLY A 206 -5.08 5.71 35.49
CA GLY A 206 -4.19 5.21 36.53
C GLY A 206 -2.79 4.87 35.98
N TRP A 207 -1.88 4.51 36.88
CA TRP A 207 -0.52 4.11 36.52
C TRP A 207 -0.48 2.97 35.50
N ASP A 208 -1.22 1.88 35.76
CA ASP A 208 -1.22 0.70 34.89
C ASP A 208 -1.83 0.99 33.51
N ASP A 209 -2.87 1.82 33.45
CA ASP A 209 -3.47 2.27 32.19
C ASP A 209 -2.45 3.03 31.35
N LEU A 210 -1.75 3.99 31.96
CA LEU A 210 -0.77 4.82 31.27
C LEU A 210 0.44 4.00 30.79
N VAL A 211 0.91 3.04 31.59
CA VAL A 211 1.97 2.11 31.16
C VAL A 211 1.49 1.28 29.97
N GLY A 212 0.26 0.77 30.02
CA GLY A 212 -0.36 0.04 28.92
C GLY A 212 -0.48 0.88 27.64
N MET A 213 -0.97 2.12 27.76
CA MET A 213 -1.04 3.07 26.65
C MET A 213 0.34 3.36 26.08
N ARG A 214 1.35 3.54 26.95
CA ARG A 214 2.73 3.83 26.53
C ARG A 214 3.36 2.68 25.74
N GLN A 215 3.03 1.43 26.09
CA GLN A 215 3.51 0.24 25.39
C GLN A 215 2.87 0.05 24.01
N ASP A 216 1.63 0.55 23.83
CA ASP A 216 0.94 0.45 22.55
C ASP A 216 1.49 1.42 21.50
N VAL A 217 1.91 2.61 21.94
CA VAL A 217 2.30 3.70 21.04
C VAL A 217 3.74 3.54 20.55
N TRP A 218 3.98 3.90 19.28
CA TRP A 218 5.32 3.88 18.70
C TRP A 218 6.28 4.81 19.46
N PRO A 219 7.56 4.40 19.64
CA PRO A 219 8.55 5.23 20.34
C PRO A 219 8.76 6.60 19.69
N SER A 220 9.04 7.61 20.50
CA SER A 220 9.41 8.96 20.00
C SER A 220 8.33 9.58 19.10
N THR A 221 7.07 9.44 19.51
CA THR A 221 5.91 10.08 18.87
C THR A 221 5.29 11.06 19.86
N ARG A 222 4.63 12.10 19.35
CA ARG A 222 3.95 13.10 20.20
C ARG A 222 2.91 12.48 21.14
N PRO A 223 2.07 11.50 20.72
CA PRO A 223 1.21 10.77 21.64
C PRO A 223 2.00 10.08 22.77
N GLY A 224 3.14 9.48 22.46
CA GLY A 224 4.04 8.87 23.45
C GLY A 224 4.54 9.88 24.47
N ASP A 225 4.97 11.06 24.03
CA ASP A 225 5.46 12.13 24.91
C ASP A 225 4.38 12.62 25.89
N LEU A 226 3.12 12.75 25.43
CA LEU A 226 2.00 13.13 26.30
C LEU A 226 1.75 12.09 27.40
N ILE A 227 1.79 10.80 27.05
CA ILE A 227 1.61 9.71 28.02
C ILE A 227 2.79 9.68 29.00
N GLU A 228 4.03 9.83 28.53
CA GLU A 228 5.21 9.91 29.39
C GLU A 228 5.17 11.10 30.35
N ASN A 229 4.74 12.27 29.87
CA ASN A 229 4.61 13.44 30.75
C ASN A 229 3.58 13.19 31.84
N ARG A 230 2.45 12.55 31.52
CA ARG A 230 1.46 12.18 32.54
C ARG A 230 1.99 11.17 33.55
N LEU A 231 2.78 10.18 33.11
CA LEU A 231 3.46 9.23 34.00
C LEU A 231 4.42 9.95 34.96
N LYS A 232 5.18 10.93 34.45
CA LYS A 232 6.09 11.76 35.27
C LYS A 232 5.32 12.59 36.29
N GLU A 233 4.20 13.20 35.90
CA GLU A 233 3.32 13.95 36.80
C GLU A 233 2.81 13.07 37.95
N LEU A 234 2.32 11.86 37.66
CA LEU A 234 1.83 10.93 38.69
C LEU A 234 2.91 10.54 39.69
N ILE A 235 4.14 10.32 39.24
CA ILE A 235 5.28 10.07 40.15
C ILE A 235 5.56 11.31 40.99
N ASN A 236 5.61 12.48 40.36
CA ASN A 236 5.96 13.73 41.02
C ASN A 236 4.91 14.18 42.04
N SER A 237 3.63 13.81 41.84
CA SER A 237 2.54 14.11 42.78
C SER A 237 2.54 13.26 44.05
N ILE A 238 3.39 12.24 44.15
CA ILE A 238 3.43 11.37 45.33
C ILE A 238 3.97 12.13 46.54
N ASP A 239 3.25 12.04 47.64
CA ASP A 239 3.72 12.53 48.93
C ASP A 239 4.42 11.41 49.71
N ALA A 240 5.49 11.76 50.43
CA ALA A 240 6.24 10.84 51.29
C ALA A 240 5.37 10.22 52.39
N SER A 241 4.36 10.96 52.85
CA SER A 241 3.43 10.53 53.90
C SER A 241 2.41 9.49 53.41
N ASN A 242 2.17 9.40 52.10
CA ASN A 242 1.13 8.57 51.52
C ASN A 242 1.58 7.98 50.16
N CYS A 243 2.47 6.99 50.22
CA CYS A 243 2.95 6.28 49.05
C CYS A 243 1.94 5.22 48.59
N PRO A 244 1.39 5.33 47.37
CA PRO A 244 0.45 4.33 46.86
C PRO A 244 1.15 3.00 46.58
N GLU A 245 0.39 1.89 46.64
CA GLU A 245 0.92 0.53 46.50
C GLU A 245 1.64 0.31 45.16
N TRP A 246 1.11 0.85 44.06
CA TRP A 246 1.72 0.76 42.73
C TRP A 246 3.12 1.40 42.71
N PHE A 247 3.33 2.51 43.43
CA PHE A 247 4.62 3.17 43.50
C PHE A 247 5.62 2.36 44.33
N MET A 248 5.16 1.76 45.43
CA MET A 248 5.99 0.86 46.23
C MET A 248 6.43 -0.38 45.43
N LYS A 249 5.55 -0.93 44.58
CA LYS A 249 5.90 -2.00 43.63
C LYS A 249 6.93 -1.52 42.62
N LEU A 250 6.77 -0.31 42.09
CA LEU A 250 7.68 0.29 41.13
C LEU A 250 9.09 0.51 41.68
N ILE A 251 9.21 0.94 42.95
CA ILE A 251 10.52 1.07 43.63
C ILE A 251 11.24 -0.28 43.75
N ARG A 252 10.50 -1.38 43.93
CA ARG A 252 11.08 -2.73 44.01
C ARG A 252 11.54 -3.26 42.65
N ARG A 253 11.01 -2.73 41.56
CA ARG A 253 11.27 -3.14 40.16
C ARG A 253 11.44 -1.92 39.25
N PRO A 254 12.43 -1.05 39.50
CA PRO A 254 12.56 0.24 38.80
C PRO A 254 12.86 0.08 37.30
N GLU A 255 13.39 -1.06 36.87
CA GLU A 255 13.62 -1.41 35.47
C GLU A 255 12.34 -1.49 34.63
N THR A 256 11.19 -1.67 35.28
CA THR A 256 9.87 -1.71 34.61
C THR A 256 9.26 -0.33 34.40
N CYS A 257 9.89 0.72 34.97
CA CYS A 257 9.39 2.09 34.87
C CYS A 257 9.73 2.71 33.51
N PRO A 258 8.73 3.13 32.71
CA PRO A 258 8.98 3.82 31.44
C PRO A 258 9.64 5.20 31.62
N VAL A 259 9.58 5.79 32.82
CA VAL A 259 10.12 7.12 33.16
C VAL A 259 11.11 7.01 34.34
N ARG A 260 12.06 6.07 34.23
CA ARG A 260 12.98 5.67 35.30
C ARG A 260 13.75 6.82 35.94
N GLU A 261 14.23 7.79 35.15
CA GLU A 261 14.97 8.93 35.69
C GLU A 261 14.13 9.75 36.67
N THR A 262 12.85 9.97 36.36
CA THR A 262 11.91 10.68 37.23
C THR A 262 11.61 9.89 38.50
N LEU A 263 11.47 8.56 38.40
CA LEU A 263 11.34 7.69 39.57
C LEU A 263 12.56 7.83 40.49
N ASP A 264 13.77 7.71 39.94
CA ASP A 264 15.01 7.78 40.73
C ASP A 264 15.15 9.14 41.42
N GLN A 265 14.82 10.24 40.73
CA GLN A 265 14.80 11.58 41.30
C GLN A 265 13.79 11.69 42.45
N LYS A 266 12.55 11.23 42.25
CA LYS A 266 11.50 11.30 43.26
C LYS A 266 11.82 10.47 44.49
N VAL A 267 12.36 9.26 44.31
CA VAL A 267 12.79 8.41 45.42
C VAL A 267 13.90 9.06 46.24
N ARG A 268 14.87 9.73 45.60
CA ARG A 268 15.90 10.50 46.32
C ARG A 268 15.31 11.66 47.12
N GLN A 269 14.35 12.39 46.53
CA GLN A 269 13.67 13.50 47.21
C GLN A 269 12.92 13.03 48.46
N ILE A 270 12.13 11.95 48.36
CA ILE A 270 11.40 11.37 49.49
C ILE A 270 12.38 10.91 50.59
N LYS A 271 13.47 10.21 50.22
CA LYS A 271 14.50 9.77 51.18
C LYS A 271 15.20 10.93 51.89
N ALA A 272 15.39 12.06 51.20
CA ALA A 272 15.99 13.25 51.79
C ALA A 272 15.03 13.96 52.76
N GLY A 273 13.74 14.02 52.44
CA GLY A 273 12.72 14.65 53.29
C GLY A 273 12.41 13.89 54.59
N VAL A 274 12.64 12.58 54.63
CA VAL A 274 12.45 11.72 55.83
C VAL A 274 13.63 11.82 56.83
N ARG A 275 14.74 12.46 56.46
CA ARG A 275 15.94 12.59 57.32
C ARG A 275 15.95 13.85 58.20
N VAL A 276 14.80 14.50 58.41
CA VAL A 276 14.62 15.68 59.29
C VAL A 276 13.83 15.29 60.52
#